data_AF-A0A0L0SU15-F1
#
_entry.id   AF-A0A0L0SU15-F1
#
_cell.length_a   1.000
_cell.length_b   1.000
_cell.length_c   1.000
_cell.angle_alpha   90.00
_cell.angle_beta   90.00
_cell.angle_gamma   90.00
#
_symmetry.space_group_name_H-M   'P 1'
#
loop_
_entity.id
_entity.type
_entity.pdbx_description
1 polymer ?
#
loop_
_entity_poly.entity_id
_entity_poly.type
_entity_poly.pdbx_seq_one_letter_code
_entity_poly.pdbx_strand_id
1 'polypeptide(L)'
;MQCVLLRKLAVNAVINPLTAVYRVRNGALVATPSLAAEMAALTREIAAIVRAQFPTACLNLHDPDQLLATVTHVCHLTARNWSSMYVDATTLGHTTEISYIAGPLLAWARQHGVPHPHLAALADEILNAAPPRAAPTRSRATNPASPTRRAPHAAAAATERKE
;
A
#
# COMPACT_ATOMS: atom_id res chain seq x y z
N MET A 1 -16.23 17.68 10.76
CA MET A 1 -14.94 16.97 10.69
C MET A 1 -13.80 17.97 10.85
N GLN A 2 -12.77 17.68 11.64
CA GLN A 2 -11.62 18.59 11.80
C GLN A 2 -10.84 18.68 10.47
N CYS A 3 -10.40 19.88 10.10
CA CYS A 3 -9.79 20.12 8.78
C CYS A 3 -8.48 19.34 8.53
N VAL A 4 -7.73 19.01 9.59
CA VAL A 4 -6.55 18.13 9.53
C VAL A 4 -6.94 16.69 9.15
N LEU A 5 -8.01 16.15 9.75
CA LEU A 5 -8.49 14.80 9.46
C LEU A 5 -9.01 14.69 8.03
N LEU A 6 -9.71 15.71 7.54
CA LEU A 6 -10.19 15.77 6.15
C LEU A 6 -9.02 15.81 5.16
N ARG A 7 -7.97 16.59 5.43
CA ARG A 7 -6.76 16.61 4.60
C ARG A 7 -6.10 15.23 4.56
N LYS A 8 -5.96 14.57 5.71
CA LYS A 8 -5.37 13.22 5.79
C LYS A 8 -6.20 12.21 5.02
N LEU A 9 -7.53 12.26 5.16
CA LEU A 9 -8.45 11.40 4.40
C LEU A 9 -8.29 11.59 2.90
N ALA A 10 -8.32 12.84 2.42
CA ALA A 10 -8.20 13.14 0.99
C ALA A 10 -6.85 12.69 0.40
N VAL A 11 -5.74 12.91 1.12
CA VAL A 11 -4.41 12.46 0.67
C VAL A 11 -4.31 10.94 0.65
N ASN A 12 -4.73 10.28 1.73
CA ASN A 12 -4.66 8.83 1.84
C ASN A 12 -5.59 8.14 0.83
N ALA A 13 -6.73 8.74 0.49
CA ALA A 13 -7.64 8.23 -0.54
C ALA A 13 -7.04 8.25 -1.95
N VAL A 14 -5.99 9.06 -2.19
CA VAL A 14 -5.24 9.02 -3.44
C VAL A 14 -4.08 8.03 -3.36
N ILE A 15 -3.20 8.19 -2.38
CA ILE A 15 -1.91 7.47 -2.33
C ILE A 15 -2.12 5.98 -2.02
N ASN A 16 -2.94 5.67 -1.01
CA ASN A 16 -3.00 4.31 -0.48
C ASN A 16 -3.62 3.32 -1.48
N PRO A 17 -4.75 3.62 -2.16
CA PRO A 17 -5.30 2.71 -3.15
C PRO A 17 -4.37 2.47 -4.34
N LEU A 18 -3.80 3.53 -4.92
CA LEU A 18 -2.90 3.42 -6.07
C LEU A 18 -1.65 2.58 -5.73
N THR A 19 -1.02 2.82 -4.58
CA THR A 19 0.15 2.03 -4.16
C THR A 19 -0.19 0.58 -3.86
N ALA A 20 -1.38 0.30 -3.33
CA ALA A 20 -1.84 -1.07 -3.07
C ALA A 20 -2.09 -1.85 -4.37
N VAL A 21 -2.78 -1.24 -5.34
CA VAL A 21 -3.09 -1.83 -6.65
C VAL A 21 -1.82 -2.02 -7.48
N TYR A 22 -1.04 -0.96 -7.66
CA TYR A 22 0.18 -1.00 -8.49
C TYR A 22 1.38 -1.66 -7.81
N ARG A 23 1.28 -1.94 -6.51
CA ARG A 23 2.36 -2.55 -5.71
C ARG A 23 3.67 -1.77 -5.80
N VAL A 24 3.56 -0.45 -5.67
CA VAL A 24 4.70 0.47 -5.72
C VAL A 24 4.85 1.26 -4.43
N ARG A 25 6.05 1.79 -4.19
CA ARG A 25 6.30 2.77 -3.13
C ARG A 25 5.69 4.12 -3.49
N ASN A 26 5.41 4.95 -2.49
CA ASN A 26 4.73 6.24 -2.67
C ASN A 26 5.41 7.14 -3.72
N GLY A 27 6.75 7.14 -3.78
CA GLY A 27 7.51 7.96 -4.72
C GLY A 27 7.36 7.55 -6.18
N ALA A 28 6.96 6.30 -6.46
CA ALA A 28 6.75 5.83 -7.83
C ALA A 28 5.53 6.47 -8.50
N LEU A 29 4.54 6.92 -7.70
CA LEU A 29 3.33 7.58 -8.20
C LEU A 29 3.65 8.87 -8.96
N VAL A 30 4.67 9.60 -8.52
CA VAL A 30 5.11 10.86 -9.15
C VAL A 30 6.20 10.64 -10.19
N ALA A 31 7.01 9.58 -10.04
CA ALA A 31 8.11 9.28 -10.96
C ALA A 31 7.65 8.59 -12.26
N THR A 32 6.48 7.96 -12.25
CA THR A 32 5.95 7.19 -13.40
C THR A 32 4.85 8.00 -14.08
N PRO A 33 5.00 8.42 -15.35
CA PRO A 33 4.02 9.30 -16.02
C PRO A 33 2.59 8.75 -16.06
N SER A 34 2.41 7.44 -16.26
CA SER A 34 1.08 6.82 -16.25
C SER A 34 0.43 6.90 -14.86
N LEU A 35 1.18 6.57 -13.80
CA LEU A 35 0.68 6.65 -12.42
C LEU A 35 0.42 8.10 -11.99
N ALA A 36 1.22 9.06 -12.47
CA ALA A 36 0.99 10.47 -12.20
C ALA A 36 -0.33 10.96 -12.84
N ALA A 37 -0.66 10.48 -14.04
CA ALA A 37 -1.92 10.79 -14.69
C ALA A 37 -3.12 10.20 -13.93
N GLU A 38 -3.02 8.96 -13.45
CA GLU A 38 -4.06 8.34 -12.62
C GLU A 38 -4.22 9.03 -11.27
N MET A 39 -3.11 9.38 -10.63
CA MET A 39 -3.09 10.17 -9.40
C MET A 39 -3.83 11.49 -9.60
N ALA A 40 -3.56 12.21 -10.70
CA ALA A 40 -4.24 13.46 -11.02
C ALA A 40 -5.75 13.27 -11.33
N ALA A 41 -6.14 12.16 -11.98
CA ALA A 41 -7.55 11.85 -12.22
C ALA A 41 -8.30 11.60 -10.92
N LEU A 42 -7.74 10.75 -10.05
CA LEU A 42 -8.32 10.42 -8.75
C LEU A 42 -8.39 11.64 -7.82
N THR A 43 -7.34 12.47 -7.82
CA THR A 43 -7.33 13.73 -7.07
C THR A 43 -8.46 14.67 -7.49
N ARG A 44 -8.75 14.80 -8.80
CA ARG A 44 -9.84 15.63 -9.29
C ARG A 44 -11.21 15.16 -8.80
N GLU A 45 -11.45 13.85 -8.79
CA GLU A 45 -12.69 13.29 -8.24
C GLU A 45 -12.83 13.60 -6.76
N ILE A 46 -11.78 13.35 -5.96
CA ILE A 46 -11.81 13.59 -4.53
C ILE A 46 -12.00 15.08 -4.21
N ALA A 47 -11.33 15.99 -4.92
CA ALA A 47 -11.53 17.42 -4.74
C ALA A 47 -12.98 17.84 -5.06
N ALA A 48 -13.58 17.30 -6.12
CA ALA A 48 -14.98 17.56 -6.46
C ALA A 48 -15.95 17.03 -5.39
N ILE A 49 -15.71 15.83 -4.85
CA ILE A 49 -16.49 15.24 -3.76
C ILE A 49 -16.39 16.11 -2.49
N VAL A 50 -15.16 16.49 -2.11
CA VAL A 50 -14.91 17.35 -0.94
C VAL A 50 -15.57 18.72 -1.11
N ARG A 51 -15.50 19.31 -2.31
CA ARG A 51 -16.17 20.57 -2.63
C ARG A 51 -17.69 20.49 -2.45
N ALA A 52 -18.30 19.40 -2.92
CA ALA A 52 -19.75 19.22 -2.79
C ALA A 52 -20.18 19.02 -1.33
N GLN A 53 -19.44 18.21 -0.57
CA GLN A 53 -19.76 17.91 0.82
C GLN A 53 -19.41 19.04 1.80
N PHE A 54 -18.33 19.76 1.53
CA PHE A 54 -17.78 20.82 2.37
C PHE A 54 -17.41 22.03 1.48
N PRO A 55 -18.38 22.83 1.02
CA PRO A 55 -18.14 23.93 0.09
C PRO A 55 -17.21 25.02 0.65
N THR A 56 -17.14 25.14 1.97
CA THR A 56 -16.24 26.04 2.71
C THR A 56 -15.09 25.28 3.38
N ALA A 57 -14.73 24.10 2.88
CA ALA A 57 -13.67 23.27 3.46
C ALA A 57 -12.38 24.09 3.67
N CYS A 58 -11.81 23.98 4.87
CA CYS A 58 -10.50 24.59 5.12
C CYS A 58 -9.42 23.93 4.23
N LEU A 59 -8.27 24.62 4.10
CA LEU A 59 -7.05 24.10 3.48
C LEU A 59 -7.15 23.86 1.97
N ASN A 60 -8.08 24.52 1.27
CA ASN A 60 -8.22 24.50 -0.19
C ASN A 60 -8.32 23.09 -0.80
N LEU A 61 -8.88 22.13 -0.06
CA LEU A 61 -9.03 20.75 -0.52
C LEU A 61 -10.08 20.57 -1.63
N HIS A 62 -10.88 21.62 -1.88
CA HIS A 62 -11.87 21.68 -2.94
C HIS A 62 -11.26 22.08 -4.30
N ASP A 63 -10.02 22.57 -4.31
CA ASP A 63 -9.25 22.89 -5.50
C ASP A 63 -8.39 21.66 -5.89
N PRO A 64 -8.63 21.06 -7.07
CA PRO A 64 -7.87 19.91 -7.52
C PRO A 64 -6.36 20.14 -7.62
N ASP A 65 -5.92 21.32 -8.03
CA ASP A 65 -4.50 21.60 -8.24
C ASP A 65 -3.77 21.75 -6.91
N GLN A 66 -4.42 22.40 -5.93
CA GLN A 66 -3.90 22.51 -4.56
C GLN A 66 -3.86 21.15 -3.85
N LEU A 67 -4.89 20.32 -4.04
CA LEU A 67 -4.89 18.96 -3.51
C LEU A 67 -3.80 18.11 -4.20
N LEU A 68 -3.63 18.22 -5.51
CA LEU A 68 -2.61 17.49 -6.26
C LEU A 68 -1.20 17.87 -5.83
N ALA A 69 -0.93 19.16 -5.64
CA ALA A 69 0.33 19.65 -5.09
C ALA A 69 0.60 19.07 -3.69
N THR A 70 -0.44 19.01 -2.84
CA THR A 70 -0.35 18.39 -1.51
C THR A 70 -0.03 16.90 -1.59
N VAL A 71 -0.73 16.15 -2.43
CA VAL A 71 -0.51 14.70 -2.62
C VAL A 71 0.89 14.45 -3.14
N THR A 72 1.31 15.19 -4.17
CA THR A 72 2.65 15.11 -4.78
C THR A 72 3.74 15.38 -3.74
N HIS A 73 3.56 16.41 -2.90
CA HIS A 73 4.49 16.73 -1.82
C HIS A 73 4.62 15.57 -0.82
N VAL A 74 3.51 14.95 -0.41
CA VAL A 74 3.53 13.79 0.50
C VAL A 74 4.21 12.59 -0.16
N CYS A 75 3.97 12.33 -1.46
CA CYS A 75 4.67 11.29 -2.21
C CYS A 75 6.19 11.50 -2.20
N HIS A 76 6.66 12.74 -2.36
CA HIS A 76 8.09 13.04 -2.28
C HIS A 76 8.67 12.86 -0.88
N LEU A 77 8.01 13.39 0.16
CA LEU A 77 8.47 13.26 1.55
C LEU A 77 8.52 11.81 2.03
N THR A 78 7.64 10.97 1.50
CA THR A 78 7.50 9.56 1.88
C THR A 78 7.92 8.61 0.76
N ALA A 79 8.77 9.06 -0.17
CA ALA A 79 9.03 8.35 -1.42
C ALA A 79 9.49 6.90 -1.26
N ARG A 80 10.24 6.63 -0.18
CA ARG A 80 10.77 5.30 0.15
C ARG A 80 9.78 4.43 0.92
N ASN A 81 8.61 4.92 1.28
CA ASN A 81 7.67 4.18 2.13
C ASN A 81 6.71 3.35 1.29
N TRP A 82 6.28 2.24 1.86
CA TRP A 82 5.07 1.53 1.44
C TRP A 82 3.87 2.14 2.17
N SER A 83 2.72 2.21 1.52
CA SER A 83 1.49 2.64 2.17
C SER A 83 1.00 1.58 3.16
N SER A 84 0.25 2.00 4.19
CA SER A 84 -0.38 1.08 5.14
C SER A 84 -1.25 0.05 4.42
N MET A 85 -2.06 0.50 3.47
CA MET A 85 -2.95 -0.34 2.69
C MET A 85 -2.23 -1.43 1.89
N TYR A 86 -1.06 -1.13 1.31
CA TYR A 86 -0.22 -2.16 0.68
C TYR A 86 0.31 -3.18 1.71
N VAL A 87 0.76 -2.71 2.86
CA VAL A 87 1.23 -3.58 3.95
C VAL A 87 0.09 -4.47 4.46
N ASP A 88 -1.11 -3.93 4.66
CA ASP A 88 -2.28 -4.69 5.12
C ASP A 88 -2.69 -5.74 4.10
N ALA A 89 -2.73 -5.38 2.81
CA ALA A 89 -3.05 -6.30 1.72
C ALA A 89 -2.05 -7.46 1.61
N THR A 90 -0.80 -7.27 2.06
CA THR A 90 0.27 -8.27 1.97
C THR A 90 0.49 -9.06 3.26
N THR A 91 0.10 -8.53 4.42
CA THR A 91 0.42 -9.12 5.74
C THR A 91 -0.80 -9.58 6.54
N LEU A 92 -1.97 -8.94 6.37
CA LEU A 92 -3.16 -9.16 7.20
C LEU A 92 -4.30 -9.91 6.51
N GLY A 93 -4.05 -10.48 5.33
CA GLY A 93 -5.02 -11.36 4.69
C GLY A 93 -6.37 -10.69 4.38
N HIS A 94 -6.33 -9.49 3.78
CA HIS A 94 -7.46 -8.75 3.17
C HIS A 94 -8.27 -7.78 4.04
N THR A 95 -8.02 -7.65 5.35
CA THR A 95 -8.57 -6.49 6.09
C THR A 95 -7.74 -5.26 5.76
N THR A 96 -8.21 -4.46 4.80
CA THR A 96 -7.59 -3.17 4.45
C THR A 96 -8.40 -2.01 5.00
N GLU A 97 -7.75 -0.89 5.27
CA GLU A 97 -8.41 0.36 5.68
C GLU A 97 -9.27 1.01 4.55
N ILE A 98 -9.42 0.34 3.38
CA ILE A 98 -10.09 0.93 2.21
C ILE A 98 -11.52 1.36 2.51
N SER A 99 -12.28 0.57 3.29
CA SER A 99 -13.66 0.92 3.66
C SER A 99 -13.73 2.18 4.53
N TYR A 100 -12.71 2.43 5.35
CA TYR A 100 -12.63 3.64 6.19
C TYR A 100 -12.13 4.87 5.41
N ILE A 101 -11.34 4.66 4.36
CA ILE A 101 -10.79 5.74 3.53
C ILE A 101 -11.74 6.10 2.38
N ALA A 102 -12.10 5.12 1.55
CA ALA A 102 -12.95 5.33 0.37
C ALA A 102 -14.44 5.37 0.72
N GLY A 103 -14.88 4.64 1.75
CA GLY A 103 -16.31 4.53 2.12
C GLY A 103 -17.02 5.87 2.33
N PRO A 104 -16.49 6.79 3.18
CA PRO A 104 -17.09 8.11 3.35
C PRO A 104 -17.13 8.93 2.05
N LEU A 105 -16.06 8.88 1.25
CA LEU A 105 -15.97 9.60 -0.02
C LEU A 105 -16.98 9.08 -1.05
N LEU A 106 -17.14 7.76 -1.17
CA LEU A 106 -18.14 7.12 -2.04
C LEU A 106 -19.56 7.49 -1.59
N ALA A 107 -19.83 7.54 -0.28
CA ALA A 107 -21.12 7.95 0.25
C ALA A 107 -21.42 9.42 -0.11
N TRP A 108 -20.47 10.33 0.08
CA TRP A 108 -20.63 11.74 -0.29
C TRP A 108 -20.80 11.92 -1.80
N ALA A 109 -20.02 11.20 -2.61
CA ALA A 109 -20.13 11.27 -4.06
C ALA A 109 -21.53 10.88 -4.55
N ARG A 110 -22.09 9.79 -4.00
CA ARG A 110 -23.46 9.35 -4.30
C ARG A 110 -24.51 10.35 -3.81
N GLN A 111 -24.36 10.86 -2.59
CA GLN A 111 -25.28 11.84 -2.01
C GLN A 111 -25.38 13.12 -2.85
N HIS A 112 -24.27 13.59 -3.41
CA HIS A 112 -24.20 14.83 -4.17
C HIS A 112 -24.21 14.64 -5.70
N GLY A 113 -24.36 13.41 -6.19
CA GLY A 113 -24.36 13.12 -7.63
C GLY A 113 -23.03 13.43 -8.34
N VAL A 114 -21.91 13.39 -7.62
CA VAL A 114 -20.56 13.65 -8.18
C VAL A 114 -20.04 12.39 -8.86
N PRO A 115 -19.62 12.42 -10.14
CA PRO A 115 -18.98 11.28 -10.79
C PRO A 115 -17.68 10.87 -10.08
N HIS A 116 -17.53 9.56 -9.85
CA HIS A 116 -16.39 8.99 -9.12
C HIS A 116 -15.92 7.62 -9.67
N PRO A 117 -15.78 7.44 -11.01
CA PRO A 117 -15.42 6.15 -11.60
C PRO A 117 -14.06 5.62 -11.13
N HIS A 118 -13.04 6.47 -10.95
CA HIS A 118 -11.71 6.00 -10.55
C HIS A 118 -11.70 5.58 -9.07
N LEU A 119 -12.30 6.37 -8.19
CA LEU A 119 -12.40 6.04 -6.77
C LEU A 119 -13.17 4.73 -6.54
N ALA A 120 -14.31 4.54 -7.23
CA ALA A 120 -15.09 3.31 -7.14
C ALA A 120 -14.30 2.11 -7.66
N ALA A 121 -13.71 2.22 -8.85
CA ALA A 121 -12.95 1.12 -9.47
C ALA A 121 -11.78 0.66 -8.58
N LEU A 122 -11.01 1.58 -8.00
CA LEU A 122 -9.90 1.23 -7.11
C LEU A 122 -10.38 0.61 -5.80
N ALA A 123 -11.47 1.12 -5.22
CA ALA A 123 -12.04 0.54 -4.01
C ALA A 123 -12.54 -0.89 -4.27
N ASP A 124 -13.24 -1.10 -5.38
CA ASP A 124 -13.73 -2.42 -5.78
C ASP A 124 -12.58 -3.38 -6.11
N GLU A 125 -11.54 -2.93 -6.79
CA GLU A 125 -10.36 -3.75 -7.07
C GLU A 125 -9.68 -4.25 -5.79
N ILE A 126 -9.53 -3.36 -4.80
CA ILE A 126 -8.87 -3.71 -3.53
C ILE A 126 -9.74 -4.65 -2.69
N LEU A 127 -11.06 -4.43 -2.67
CA LEU A 127 -11.99 -5.28 -1.94
C LEU A 127 -12.13 -6.68 -2.57
N ASN A 128 -12.02 -6.75 -3.90
CA ASN A 128 -12.18 -8.00 -4.66
C ASN A 128 -10.85 -8.67 -5.03
N ALA A 129 -9.71 -8.07 -4.68
CA ALA A 129 -8.40 -8.66 -4.91
C ALA A 129 -8.28 -10.01 -4.17
N ALA A 130 -8.24 -11.10 -4.93
CA ALA A 130 -7.99 -12.44 -4.40
C ALA A 130 -6.64 -12.51 -3.65
N PRO A 131 -6.47 -13.42 -2.67
CA PRO A 131 -5.20 -13.58 -1.98
C PRO A 131 -4.04 -13.73 -2.95
N PRO A 132 -2.85 -13.19 -2.63
CA PRO A 132 -1.66 -13.52 -3.38
C PRO A 132 -1.55 -15.04 -3.37
N ARG A 133 -1.79 -15.65 -4.53
CA ARG A 133 -1.53 -17.07 -4.74
C ARG A 133 -0.08 -17.26 -4.33
N ALA A 134 0.16 -18.08 -3.31
CA ALA A 134 1.48 -18.26 -2.72
C ALA A 134 2.51 -18.30 -3.84
N ALA A 135 3.51 -17.42 -3.78
CA ALA A 135 4.60 -17.43 -4.73
C ALA A 135 5.08 -18.88 -4.88
N PRO A 136 5.30 -19.39 -6.10
CA PRO A 136 5.79 -20.75 -6.26
C PRO A 136 7.02 -20.89 -5.37
N THR A 137 6.87 -21.69 -4.31
CA THR A 137 7.97 -22.04 -3.43
C THR A 137 9.07 -22.49 -4.36
N ARG A 138 10.19 -21.76 -4.38
CA ARG A 138 11.38 -22.19 -5.12
C ARG A 138 11.58 -23.64 -4.75
N SER A 139 11.36 -24.51 -5.72
CA SER A 139 11.56 -25.94 -5.61
C SER A 139 12.89 -26.13 -4.90
N ARG A 140 12.83 -26.76 -3.73
CA ARG A 140 13.99 -27.11 -2.92
C ARG A 140 14.88 -27.92 -3.83
N ALA A 141 15.93 -27.29 -4.36
CA ALA A 141 16.96 -27.97 -5.12
C ALA A 141 17.46 -29.12 -4.24
N THR A 142 17.10 -30.33 -4.64
CA THR A 142 17.62 -31.57 -4.10
C THR A 142 19.12 -31.51 -4.31
N ASN A 143 19.88 -31.35 -3.23
CA ASN A 143 21.31 -31.58 -3.22
C ASN A 143 21.52 -33.07 -2.93
N PRO A 144 21.98 -33.91 -3.87
CA PRO A 144 22.38 -35.26 -3.56
C PRO A 144 23.89 -35.30 -3.39
N ALA A 145 24.35 -35.63 -2.18
CA ALA A 145 25.43 -36.57 -1.91
C ALA A 145 26.15 -36.26 -0.59
N SER A 146 25.85 -37.08 0.42
CA SER A 146 26.84 -37.50 1.41
C SER A 146 26.63 -39.00 1.64
N PRO A 147 27.54 -39.90 1.23
CA PRO A 147 27.46 -41.28 1.66
C PRO A 147 28.19 -41.43 3.00
N THR A 148 27.41 -41.75 4.01
CA THR A 148 27.83 -42.33 5.27
C THR A 148 28.61 -43.63 5.04
N ARG A 149 29.79 -43.77 5.66
CA ARG A 149 30.35 -45.10 5.96
C ARG A 149 31.10 -45.12 7.30
N ARG A 150 30.40 -45.70 8.29
CA ARG A 150 30.83 -46.64 9.34
C ARG A 150 32.14 -46.38 10.13
N ALA A 151 31.96 -46.25 11.45
CA ALA A 151 32.89 -46.60 12.54
C ALA A 151 33.32 -48.10 12.46
N PRO A 152 34.31 -48.66 13.22
CA PRO A 152 34.52 -48.46 14.68
C PRO A 152 35.98 -48.59 15.24
N HIS A 153 36.08 -48.53 16.58
CA HIS A 153 37.06 -49.14 17.51
C HIS A 153 38.31 -48.36 18.04
N ALA A 154 38.16 -47.91 19.30
CA ALA A 154 38.85 -48.31 20.54
C ALA A 154 40.33 -47.96 20.89
N ALA A 155 40.48 -47.65 22.20
CA ALA A 155 41.66 -47.77 23.09
C ALA A 155 42.80 -46.73 22.92
N ALA A 156 43.52 -46.25 23.93
CA ALA A 156 43.51 -46.30 25.40
C ALA A 156 44.64 -45.35 25.92
N ALA A 157 44.67 -45.09 27.24
CA ALA A 157 45.82 -44.62 28.07
C ALA A 157 46.27 -43.14 27.89
N ALA A 158 46.05 -42.25 28.85
CA ALA A 158 46.81 -42.03 30.11
C ALA A 158 48.22 -41.43 29.87
N THR A 159 48.50 -40.28 30.49
CA THR A 159 49.62 -40.06 31.46
C THR A 159 49.77 -38.56 31.79
N GLU A 160 49.80 -38.30 33.09
CA GLU A 160 50.22 -37.10 33.82
C GLU A 160 51.55 -36.45 33.35
N ARG A 161 51.71 -35.12 33.52
CA ARG A 161 52.67 -34.44 34.42
C ARG A 161 53.08 -33.04 33.91
N LYS A 162 53.09 -32.11 34.88
CA LYS A 162 54.01 -30.97 35.12
C LYS A 162 54.68 -30.29 33.91
N GLU A 163 54.48 -28.99 33.78
CA GLU A 163 55.39 -27.94 34.28
C GLU A 163 54.63 -26.61 34.45
#